data_AF-A0A4Y2W2E0-F1
#
_entry.id   AF-A0A4Y2W2E0-F1
#
_cell.length_a   1.000
_cell.length_b   1.000
_cell.length_c   1.000
_cell.angle_alpha   90.00
_cell.angle_beta   90.00
_cell.angle_gamma   90.00
#
_symmetry.space_group_name_H-M   'P 1'
#
loop_
_entity.id
_entity.type
_entity.pdbx_description
1 polymer ?
#
loop_
_entity_poly.entity_id
_entity_poly.type
_entity_poly.pdbx_seq_one_letter_code
_entity_poly.pdbx_strand_id
1 'polypeptide(L)'
;MRLGVSAQLIKILRSYLTSRNFQVRVNHIISSPRPILSGCAQGSLLSPTLFNIYVNDIPKTRSCHLAIFADDTAILTKHKDPHTIITRLQHYISQLQLWLTDWKIKVNPNKCACLLFSKKHYIPPLPNLDIFGQPVPRLYEYKYLGLHLDPKLSFNIHINNAIQKATIVSTQLSSLVARWSTLPIKHKLLLYKAIIRPVLMYGSQVC
;
A
#
# COMPACT_ATOMS: atom_id res chain seq x y z
N MET A 1 4.57 0.68 25.10
CA MET A 1 3.83 -0.61 25.26
C MET A 1 4.84 -1.74 25.53
N ARG A 2 4.65 -2.58 26.56
CA ARG A 2 5.47 -3.79 26.77
C ARG A 2 4.69 -4.99 26.21
N LEU A 3 5.14 -5.56 25.09
CA LEU A 3 4.47 -6.66 24.38
C LEU A 3 4.57 -8.04 25.08
N GLY A 4 4.99 -8.09 26.35
CA GLY A 4 5.12 -9.36 27.11
C GLY A 4 6.14 -10.34 26.53
N VAL A 5 7.12 -9.87 25.75
CA VAL A 5 8.10 -10.71 25.05
C VAL A 5 9.21 -11.16 25.99
N SER A 6 9.60 -12.44 25.92
CA SER A 6 10.68 -12.99 26.74
C SER A 6 12.03 -12.32 26.46
N ALA A 7 12.88 -12.22 27.49
CA ALA A 7 14.20 -11.63 27.36
C ALA A 7 15.08 -12.37 26.34
N GLN A 8 14.93 -13.70 26.23
CA GLN A 8 15.63 -14.52 25.24
C GLN A 8 15.26 -14.11 23.81
N LEU A 9 13.96 -13.92 23.52
CA LEU A 9 13.52 -13.51 22.19
C LEU A 9 14.01 -12.09 21.86
N ILE A 10 14.02 -11.18 22.83
CA ILE A 10 14.58 -9.83 22.64
C ILE A 10 16.08 -9.90 22.27
N LYS A 11 16.85 -10.79 22.92
CA LYS A 11 18.28 -10.99 22.58
C LYS A 11 18.45 -11.51 21.15
N ILE A 12 17.62 -12.45 20.72
CA ILE A 12 17.63 -12.98 19.35
C ILE A 12 17.30 -11.87 18.34
N LEU A 13 16.24 -11.09 18.59
CA LEU A 13 15.85 -9.99 17.71
C LEU A 13 16.92 -8.90 17.64
N ARG A 14 17.56 -8.58 18.78
CA ARG A 14 18.70 -7.66 18.81
C ARG A 14 19.84 -8.20 17.95
N SER A 15 20.25 -9.45 18.15
CA SER A 15 21.31 -10.09 17.36
C SER A 15 20.98 -10.09 15.86
N TYR A 16 19.71 -10.28 15.50
CA TYR A 16 19.25 -10.25 14.12
C TYR A 16 19.35 -8.84 13.50
N LEU A 17 19.13 -7.78 14.28
CA LEU A 17 19.10 -6.40 13.77
C LEU A 17 20.47 -5.69 13.80
N THR A 18 21.38 -6.09 14.70
CA THR A 18 22.68 -5.43 14.92
C THR A 18 23.80 -6.00 14.05
N SER A 19 24.84 -5.19 13.79
CA SER A 19 26.10 -5.61 13.15
C SER A 19 25.95 -6.31 11.79
N ARG A 20 24.94 -5.90 11.01
CA ARG A 20 24.69 -6.44 9.68
C ARG A 20 25.51 -5.70 8.63
N ASN A 21 26.00 -6.44 7.63
CA ASN A 21 26.63 -5.90 6.44
C ASN A 21 25.94 -6.45 5.19
N PHE A 22 26.00 -5.71 4.08
CA PHE A 22 25.57 -6.18 2.77
C PHE A 22 26.69 -6.00 1.74
N GLN A 23 26.62 -6.81 0.68
CA GLN A 23 27.47 -6.72 -0.51
C GLN A 23 26.58 -6.88 -1.74
N VAL A 24 26.98 -6.24 -2.84
CA VAL A 24 26.29 -6.35 -4.13
C VAL A 24 27.16 -7.20 -5.05
N ARG A 25 26.55 -8.21 -5.68
CA ARG A 25 27.20 -9.03 -6.70
C ARG A 25 26.60 -8.72 -8.07
N VAL A 26 27.46 -8.35 -9.01
CA VAL A 26 27.10 -8.19 -10.43
C VAL A 26 28.00 -9.13 -11.23
N ASN A 27 27.41 -10.15 -11.86
CA ASN A 27 28.12 -11.25 -12.51
C ASN A 27 29.10 -11.95 -11.54
N HIS A 28 30.41 -11.78 -11.78
CA HIS A 28 31.49 -12.37 -11.00
C HIS A 28 32.16 -11.36 -10.05
N ILE A 29 31.73 -10.10 -10.04
CA ILE A 29 32.33 -9.04 -9.21
C ILE A 29 31.46 -8.81 -7.98
N ILE A 30 32.11 -8.74 -6.81
CA ILE A 30 31.48 -8.52 -5.51
C ILE A 30 31.99 -7.19 -4.94
N SER A 31 31.09 -6.33 -4.45
CA SER A 31 31.45 -5.07 -3.82
C SER A 31 32.12 -5.27 -2.46
N SER A 32 32.79 -4.23 -1.94
CA SER A 32 33.20 -4.22 -0.54
C SER A 32 31.98 -4.30 0.40
N PRO A 33 32.11 -4.93 1.58
CA PRO A 33 31.05 -4.94 2.60
C PRO A 33 30.69 -3.54 3.05
N ARG A 34 29.39 -3.27 3.17
CA ARG A 34 28.84 -2.02 3.69
C ARG A 34 27.92 -2.30 4.88
N PRO A 35 27.98 -1.53 5.98
CA PRO A 35 27.12 -1.75 7.13
C PRO A 35 25.67 -1.35 6.85
N ILE A 36 24.73 -2.11 7.43
CA ILE A 36 23.30 -1.79 7.46
C ILE A 36 22.97 -1.21 8.82
N LEU A 37 22.78 0.11 8.88
CA LEU A 37 22.55 0.84 10.13
C LEU A 37 21.09 0.82 10.59
N SER A 38 20.14 0.60 9.68
CA SER A 38 18.71 0.63 9.96
C SER A 38 17.91 -0.24 8.99
N GLY A 39 16.63 -0.49 9.33
CA GLY A 39 15.71 -1.30 8.53
C GLY A 39 15.90 -2.81 8.71
N CYS A 40 14.90 -3.60 8.31
CA CYS A 40 15.01 -5.05 8.33
C CYS A 40 15.52 -5.58 6.98
N ALA A 41 16.10 -6.80 6.95
CA ALA A 41 16.56 -7.40 5.70
C ALA A 41 15.36 -7.67 4.77
N GLN A 42 15.36 -7.10 3.56
CA GLN A 42 14.33 -7.39 2.57
C GLN A 42 14.39 -8.88 2.19
N GLY A 43 13.22 -9.53 2.13
CA GLY A 43 13.11 -10.97 1.88
C GLY A 43 13.18 -11.86 3.14
N SER A 44 13.47 -11.29 4.32
CA SER A 44 13.36 -12.06 5.56
C SER A 44 11.91 -12.22 6.02
N LEU A 45 11.57 -13.43 6.45
CA LEU A 45 10.26 -13.79 7.01
C LEU A 45 9.86 -12.93 8.22
N LEU A 46 10.83 -12.47 9.01
CA LEU A 46 10.59 -11.68 10.22
C LEU A 46 10.36 -10.19 9.95
N SER A 47 10.81 -9.69 8.79
CA SER A 47 10.77 -8.25 8.49
C SER A 47 9.35 -7.66 8.53
N PRO A 48 8.30 -8.29 7.98
CA PRO A 48 6.93 -7.76 8.08
C PRO A 48 6.42 -7.70 9.51
N THR A 49 6.69 -8.73 10.33
CA THR A 49 6.27 -8.77 11.73
C THR A 49 6.97 -7.68 12.55
N LEU A 50 8.28 -7.50 12.34
CA LEU A 50 9.05 -6.46 13.00
C LEU A 50 8.59 -5.06 12.60
N PHE A 51 8.23 -4.87 11.33
CA PHE A 51 7.64 -3.61 10.87
C PHE A 51 6.30 -3.33 11.56
N ASN A 52 5.41 -4.33 11.66
CA ASN A 52 4.14 -4.17 12.38
C ASN A 52 4.35 -3.81 13.85
N ILE A 53 5.33 -4.42 14.52
CA ILE A 53 5.70 -4.06 15.89
C ILE A 53 6.22 -2.62 15.97
N TYR A 54 7.03 -2.20 15.00
CA TYR A 54 7.61 -0.87 14.92
C TYR A 54 6.56 0.23 14.81
N VAL A 55 5.51 0.02 14.03
CA VAL A 55 4.44 1.03 13.82
C VAL A 55 3.23 0.84 14.74
N ASN A 56 3.28 -0.08 15.70
CA ASN A 56 2.09 -0.51 16.45
C ASN A 56 1.47 0.59 17.33
N ASP A 57 2.26 1.59 17.72
CA ASP A 57 1.80 2.71 18.54
C ASP A 57 1.51 3.99 17.74
N ILE A 58 1.39 3.87 16.41
CA ILE A 58 0.94 4.95 15.54
C ILE A 58 -0.34 5.60 16.11
N PRO A 59 -0.40 6.95 16.17
CA PRO A 59 -1.48 7.65 16.85
C PRO A 59 -2.83 7.32 16.21
N LYS A 60 -3.81 7.03 17.06
CA LYS A 60 -5.21 6.76 16.67
C LYS A 60 -6.09 7.85 17.25
N THR A 61 -7.05 8.33 16.48
CA THR A 61 -8.03 9.34 16.93
C THR A 61 -9.44 8.84 16.71
N ARG A 62 -10.42 9.42 17.42
CA ARG A 62 -11.85 9.10 17.21
C ARG A 62 -12.41 9.72 15.92
N SER A 63 -11.77 10.77 15.40
CA SER A 63 -12.23 11.53 14.24
C SER A 63 -11.78 10.93 12.91
N CYS A 64 -10.71 10.13 12.91
CA CYS A 64 -10.14 9.52 11.72
C CYS A 64 -10.00 8.01 11.91
N HIS A 65 -10.33 7.26 10.86
CA HIS A 65 -10.03 5.84 10.76
C HIS A 65 -8.72 5.67 10.01
N LEU A 66 -7.84 4.82 10.54
CA LEU A 66 -6.53 4.55 9.97
C LEU A 66 -6.53 3.13 9.39
N ALA A 67 -6.19 3.02 8.12
CA ALA A 67 -5.96 1.75 7.45
C ALA A 67 -4.50 1.68 7.03
N ILE A 68 -3.79 0.66 7.50
CA ILE A 68 -2.35 0.49 7.26
C ILE A 68 -2.15 -0.83 6.52
N PHE A 69 -1.41 -0.79 5.41
CA PHE A 69 -0.98 -1.96 4.66
C PHE A 69 0.50 -1.80 4.31
N ALA A 70 1.37 -2.47 5.07
CA ALA A 70 2.82 -2.22 5.01
C ALA A 70 3.11 -0.72 5.15
N ASP A 71 3.85 -0.11 4.21
CA ASP A 71 4.16 1.32 4.20
C ASP A 71 3.01 2.20 3.68
N ASP A 72 2.01 1.63 3.00
CA ASP A 72 0.84 2.36 2.55
C ASP A 72 -0.10 2.64 3.74
N THR A 73 -0.38 3.92 3.99
CA THR A 73 -1.27 4.36 5.07
C THR A 73 -2.38 5.24 4.51
N ALA A 74 -3.62 4.84 4.72
CA ALA A 74 -4.82 5.62 4.39
C ALA A 74 -5.48 6.18 5.65
N ILE A 75 -5.82 7.47 5.59
CA ILE A 75 -6.48 8.20 6.67
C ILE A 75 -7.86 8.60 6.17
N LEU A 76 -8.90 8.05 6.80
CA LEU A 76 -10.29 8.24 6.39
C LEU A 76 -11.05 9.04 7.44
N THR A 77 -11.81 10.05 7.02
CA THR A 77 -12.78 10.71 7.88
C THR A 77 -14.08 10.95 7.11
N LYS A 78 -15.18 11.14 7.84
CA LYS A 78 -16.49 11.42 7.26
C LYS A 78 -17.17 12.55 8.01
N HIS A 79 -17.80 13.45 7.26
CA HIS A 79 -18.66 14.51 7.79
C HIS A 79 -19.58 15.05 6.68
N LYS A 80 -20.68 15.71 7.05
CA LYS A 80 -21.61 16.33 6.08
C LYS A 80 -21.05 17.63 5.48
N ASP A 81 -20.30 18.36 6.30
CA ASP A 81 -19.57 19.57 5.92
C ASP A 81 -18.11 19.22 5.54
N PRO A 82 -17.67 19.51 4.31
CA PRO A 82 -16.31 19.26 3.86
C PRO A 82 -15.22 20.06 4.58
N HIS A 83 -15.51 21.25 5.12
CA HIS A 83 -14.50 22.02 5.87
C HIS A 83 -14.10 21.27 7.14
N THR A 84 -15.09 20.72 7.86
CA THR A 84 -14.84 19.86 9.03
C THR A 84 -14.01 18.62 8.68
N ILE A 85 -14.17 18.04 7.48
CA ILE A 85 -13.34 16.90 7.01
C ILE A 85 -11.87 17.35 6.94
N ILE A 86 -11.60 18.47 6.27
CA ILE A 86 -10.24 18.99 6.11
C ILE A 86 -9.62 19.33 7.47
N THR A 87 -10.36 20.00 8.36
CA THR A 87 -9.86 20.32 9.71
C THR A 87 -9.51 19.06 10.50
N ARG A 88 -10.35 18.01 10.44
CA ARG A 88 -10.08 16.74 11.13
C ARG A 88 -8.85 16.02 10.57
N LEU A 89 -8.74 15.96 9.25
CA LEU A 89 -7.60 15.35 8.57
C LEU A 89 -6.32 16.11 8.89
N GLN A 90 -6.31 17.44 8.77
CA GLN A 90 -5.13 18.26 9.04
C GLN A 90 -4.67 18.12 10.49
N HIS A 91 -5.61 18.18 11.44
CA HIS A 91 -5.29 17.97 12.85
C HIS A 91 -4.63 16.60 13.09
N TYR A 92 -5.16 15.54 12.47
CA TYR A 92 -4.58 14.21 12.57
C TYR A 92 -3.20 14.12 11.90
N ILE A 93 -3.02 14.70 10.71
CA ILE A 93 -1.74 14.75 9.99
C ILE A 93 -0.68 15.44 10.84
N SER A 94 -1.00 16.56 11.51
CA SER A 94 -0.06 17.25 12.39
C SER A 94 0.41 16.38 13.56
N GLN A 95 -0.49 15.59 14.17
CA GLN A 95 -0.09 14.62 15.21
C GLN A 95 0.75 13.48 14.63
N LEU A 96 0.39 12.99 13.45
CA LEU A 96 1.12 11.95 12.75
C LEU A 96 2.54 12.42 12.38
N GLN A 97 2.73 13.67 11.96
CA GLN A 97 4.04 14.23 11.62
C GLN A 97 5.00 14.24 12.81
N LEU A 98 4.51 14.58 14.01
CA LEU A 98 5.30 14.52 15.23
C LEU A 98 5.76 13.08 15.49
N TRP A 99 4.82 12.14 15.48
CA TRP A 99 5.13 10.71 15.65
C TRP A 99 6.10 10.18 14.58
N LEU A 100 5.89 10.51 13.31
CA LEU A 100 6.80 10.12 12.22
C LEU A 100 8.22 10.65 12.43
N THR A 101 8.34 11.87 12.97
CA THR A 101 9.64 12.49 13.29
C THR A 101 10.32 11.74 14.44
N ASP A 102 9.59 11.45 15.52
CA ASP A 102 10.10 10.69 16.66
C ASP A 102 10.55 9.28 16.27
N TRP A 103 9.77 8.62 15.42
CA TRP A 103 10.06 7.30 14.85
C TRP A 103 11.00 7.34 13.65
N LYS A 104 11.53 8.50 13.26
CA LYS A 104 12.48 8.66 12.15
C LYS A 104 11.98 8.05 10.82
N ILE A 105 10.67 8.03 10.61
CA ILE A 105 10.04 7.55 9.38
C ILE A 105 9.93 8.72 8.42
N LYS A 106 10.57 8.59 7.26
CA LYS A 106 10.49 9.60 6.19
C LYS A 106 9.30 9.32 5.30
N VAL A 107 8.34 10.24 5.29
CA VAL A 107 7.26 10.24 4.30
C VAL A 107 7.77 10.83 3.00
N ASN A 108 7.26 10.33 1.87
CA ASN A 108 7.46 10.92 0.56
C ASN A 108 6.20 11.71 0.17
N PRO A 109 6.17 13.04 0.33
CA PRO A 109 4.97 13.84 0.06
C PRO A 109 4.49 13.74 -1.39
N ASN A 110 5.40 13.48 -2.34
CA ASN A 110 5.04 13.32 -3.76
C ASN A 110 4.20 12.07 -4.04
N LYS A 111 4.20 11.11 -3.12
CA LYS A 111 3.33 9.92 -3.19
C LYS A 111 2.01 10.10 -2.43
N CYS A 112 1.90 11.15 -1.61
CA CYS A 112 0.68 11.44 -0.86
C CYS A 112 -0.37 12.06 -1.79
N ALA A 113 -1.63 11.66 -1.59
CA ALA A 113 -2.76 12.20 -2.31
C ALA A 113 -3.98 12.29 -1.40
N CYS A 114 -4.85 13.24 -1.69
CA CYS A 114 -6.15 13.38 -1.04
C CYS A 114 -7.27 13.11 -2.04
N LEU A 115 -8.21 12.23 -1.67
CA LEU A 115 -9.43 11.98 -2.43
C LEU A 115 -10.64 12.36 -1.59
N LEU A 116 -11.62 12.99 -2.23
CA LEU A 116 -12.87 13.36 -1.59
C LEU A 116 -14.02 12.60 -2.26
N PHE A 117 -14.66 11.72 -1.51
CA PHE A 117 -15.82 10.97 -1.98
C PHE A 117 -17.10 11.73 -1.65
N SER A 118 -17.93 11.99 -2.67
CA SER A 118 -19.19 12.72 -2.50
C SER A 118 -20.17 12.38 -3.61
N LYS A 119 -21.46 12.24 -3.24
CA LYS A 119 -22.56 12.16 -4.21
C LYS A 119 -23.03 13.54 -4.69
N LYS A 120 -22.57 14.62 -4.05
CA LYS A 120 -22.93 15.99 -4.44
C LYS A 120 -22.23 16.36 -5.73
N HIS A 121 -22.95 16.97 -6.66
CA HIS A 121 -22.40 17.48 -7.91
C HIS A 121 -21.47 18.67 -7.70
N TYR A 122 -21.78 19.53 -6.72
CA TYR A 122 -20.96 20.67 -6.35
C TYR A 122 -20.22 20.41 -5.05
N ILE A 123 -18.91 20.65 -5.08
CA ILE A 123 -18.03 20.63 -3.92
C ILE A 123 -17.45 22.05 -3.80
N PRO A 124 -17.58 22.71 -2.64
CA PRO A 124 -17.02 24.04 -2.46
C PRO A 124 -15.49 24.01 -2.59
N PRO A 125 -14.83 25.14 -2.91
CA PRO A 125 -13.39 25.23 -2.86
C PRO A 125 -12.90 24.93 -1.43
N LEU A 126 -11.97 23.99 -1.31
CA LEU A 126 -11.44 23.54 -0.03
C LEU A 126 -9.92 23.71 -0.02
N PRO A 127 -9.33 24.15 1.10
CA PRO A 127 -7.88 24.24 1.22
C PRO A 127 -7.24 22.87 1.04
N ASN A 128 -5.99 22.86 0.57
CA ASN A 128 -5.19 21.64 0.53
C ASN A 128 -4.75 21.27 1.94
N LEU A 129 -4.57 19.96 2.15
CA LEU A 129 -3.89 19.48 3.35
C LEU A 129 -2.40 19.79 3.22
N ASP A 130 -1.73 19.97 4.34
CA ASP A 130 -0.28 20.16 4.43
C ASP A 130 0.35 18.95 5.12
N ILE A 131 1.43 18.44 4.53
CA ILE A 131 2.31 17.46 5.16
C ILE A 131 3.76 17.93 5.02
N PHE A 132 4.40 18.18 6.16
CA PHE A 132 5.77 18.72 6.25
C PHE A 132 6.00 19.99 5.40
N GLY A 133 5.03 20.90 5.39
CA GLY A 133 5.11 22.16 4.62
C GLY A 133 4.88 22.00 3.13
N GLN A 134 4.46 20.81 2.68
CA GLN A 134 4.11 20.55 1.29
C GLN A 134 2.61 20.29 1.13
N PRO A 135 1.93 20.95 0.17
CA PRO A 135 0.52 20.73 -0.06
C PRO A 135 0.29 19.33 -0.64
N VAL A 136 -0.61 18.58 -0.02
CA VAL A 136 -1.06 17.29 -0.54
C VAL A 136 -2.04 17.55 -1.68
N PRO A 137 -1.75 17.06 -2.90
CA PRO A 137 -2.63 17.28 -4.04
C PRO A 137 -3.97 16.57 -3.83
N ARG A 138 -5.06 17.29 -4.11
CA ARG A 138 -6.39 16.70 -4.23
C ARG A 138 -6.55 16.12 -5.62
N LEU A 139 -6.67 14.81 -5.71
CA LEU A 139 -6.81 14.09 -6.98
C LEU A 139 -8.25 13.65 -7.19
N TYR A 140 -8.68 13.62 -8.45
CA TYR A 140 -9.97 13.07 -8.82
C TYR A 140 -9.93 11.54 -8.82
N GLU A 141 -8.83 10.97 -9.31
CA GLU A 141 -8.60 9.52 -9.35
C GLU A 141 -7.29 9.18 -8.66
N TYR A 142 -7.24 8.03 -7.99
CA TYR A 142 -6.00 7.49 -7.45
C TYR A 142 -6.01 5.97 -7.38
N LYS A 143 -4.84 5.38 -7.61
CA LYS A 143 -4.63 3.95 -7.51
C LYS A 143 -4.13 3.60 -6.11
N TYR A 144 -4.99 3.01 -5.29
CA TYR A 144 -4.66 2.57 -3.93
C TYR A 144 -4.74 1.05 -3.84
N LEU A 145 -3.67 0.39 -3.38
CA LEU A 145 -3.58 -1.07 -3.28
C LEU A 145 -4.08 -1.79 -4.55
N GLY A 146 -3.70 -1.27 -5.72
CA GLY A 146 -4.08 -1.85 -7.02
C GLY A 146 -5.50 -1.52 -7.52
N LEU A 147 -6.37 -0.94 -6.69
CA LEU A 147 -7.71 -0.48 -7.05
C LEU A 147 -7.67 0.97 -7.54
N HIS A 148 -8.33 1.24 -8.66
CA HIS A 148 -8.55 2.62 -9.12
C HIS A 148 -9.82 3.18 -8.46
N LEU A 149 -9.66 4.24 -7.67
CA LEU A 149 -10.74 4.89 -6.93
C LEU A 149 -11.07 6.22 -7.58
N ASP A 150 -12.36 6.43 -7.86
CA ASP A 150 -12.94 7.69 -8.32
C ASP A 150 -13.89 8.27 -7.25
N PRO A 151 -14.26 9.56 -7.31
CA PRO A 151 -15.00 10.23 -6.23
C PRO A 151 -16.41 9.69 -6.03
N LYS A 152 -16.97 9.02 -7.05
CA LYS A 152 -18.29 8.38 -7.01
C LYS A 152 -18.21 6.90 -6.67
N LEU A 153 -17.00 6.34 -6.55
CA LEU A 153 -16.75 4.91 -6.36
C LEU A 153 -17.46 4.08 -7.45
N SER A 154 -17.36 4.54 -8.70
CA SER A 154 -17.96 3.85 -9.85
C SER A 154 -17.17 2.65 -10.32
N PHE A 155 -15.85 2.62 -10.04
CA PHE A 155 -14.92 1.55 -10.40
C PHE A 155 -14.81 1.24 -11.91
N ASN A 156 -15.41 2.04 -12.79
CA ASN A 156 -15.39 1.82 -14.23
C ASN A 156 -13.96 1.70 -14.78
N ILE A 157 -13.07 2.60 -14.35
CA ILE A 157 -11.66 2.60 -14.77
C ILE A 157 -10.96 1.32 -14.29
N HIS A 158 -11.22 0.91 -13.04
CA HIS A 158 -10.67 -0.32 -12.48
C HIS A 158 -11.12 -1.55 -13.27
N ILE A 159 -12.42 -1.68 -13.54
CA ILE A 159 -13.02 -2.80 -14.27
C ILE A 159 -12.45 -2.87 -15.69
N ASN A 160 -12.39 -1.74 -16.41
CA ASN A 160 -11.81 -1.69 -17.75
C ASN A 160 -10.33 -2.11 -17.75
N ASN A 161 -9.55 -1.65 -16.78
CA ASN A 161 -8.15 -2.03 -16.63
C ASN A 161 -7.98 -3.53 -16.30
N ALA A 162 -8.86 -4.10 -15.47
CA ALA A 162 -8.87 -5.52 -15.14
C ALA A 162 -9.20 -6.39 -16.36
N ILE A 163 -10.21 -5.99 -17.14
CA ILE A 163 -10.56 -6.63 -18.43
C ILE A 163 -9.38 -6.56 -19.39
N GLN A 164 -8.78 -5.39 -19.58
CA GLN A 164 -7.65 -5.22 -20.51
C GLN A 164 -6.46 -6.11 -20.11
N LYS A 165 -6.08 -6.14 -18.82
CA LYS A 165 -5.01 -7.01 -18.32
C LYS A 165 -5.34 -8.49 -18.52
N ALA A 166 -6.56 -8.91 -18.20
CA ALA A 166 -6.99 -10.29 -18.39
C ALA A 166 -6.96 -10.69 -19.87
N THR A 167 -7.36 -9.78 -20.78
CA THR A 167 -7.27 -9.99 -22.23
C THR A 167 -5.83 -10.15 -22.67
N ILE A 168 -4.90 -9.30 -22.23
CA ILE A 168 -3.46 -9.43 -22.56
C ILE A 168 -2.92 -10.79 -22.11
N VAL A 169 -3.19 -11.19 -20.86
CA VAL A 169 -2.76 -12.48 -20.32
C VAL A 169 -3.38 -13.64 -21.09
N SER A 170 -4.66 -13.54 -21.45
CA SER A 170 -5.34 -14.55 -22.27
C SER A 170 -4.73 -14.66 -23.67
N THR A 171 -4.34 -13.55 -24.28
CA THR A 171 -3.67 -13.53 -25.60
C THR A 171 -2.28 -14.14 -25.52
N GLN A 172 -1.50 -13.84 -24.47
CA GLN A 172 -0.18 -14.44 -24.25
C GLN A 172 -0.25 -15.96 -24.05
N LEU A 173 -1.32 -16.43 -23.41
CA LEU A 173 -1.57 -17.87 -23.20
C LEU A 173 -2.34 -18.53 -24.35
N SER A 174 -2.61 -17.81 -25.44
CA SER A 174 -3.49 -18.30 -26.52
C SER A 174 -3.02 -19.63 -27.11
N SER A 175 -1.70 -19.88 -27.20
CA SER A 175 -1.14 -21.17 -27.63
C SER A 175 -1.60 -22.36 -26.76
N LEU A 176 -1.94 -22.11 -25.49
CA LEU A 176 -2.35 -23.11 -24.51
C LEU A 176 -3.86 -23.14 -24.27
N VAL A 177 -4.52 -21.97 -24.22
CA VAL A 177 -5.94 -21.88 -23.82
C VAL A 177 -6.91 -21.69 -24.97
N ALA A 178 -6.44 -21.28 -26.15
CA ALA A 178 -7.34 -21.01 -27.27
C ALA A 178 -7.99 -22.29 -27.82
N ARG A 179 -9.02 -22.09 -28.65
CA ARG A 179 -9.82 -23.17 -29.23
C ARG A 179 -8.97 -24.15 -30.06
N TRP A 180 -7.97 -23.64 -30.77
CA TRP A 180 -7.04 -24.43 -31.60
C TRP A 180 -5.94 -25.16 -30.82
N SER A 181 -5.78 -24.89 -29.51
CA SER A 181 -4.80 -25.61 -28.70
C SER A 181 -5.23 -27.06 -28.47
N THR A 182 -4.30 -28.00 -28.60
CA THR A 182 -4.50 -29.44 -28.35
C THR A 182 -4.55 -29.78 -26.85
N LEU A 183 -4.29 -28.81 -25.97
CA LEU A 183 -4.27 -29.03 -24.53
C LEU A 183 -5.63 -29.55 -24.02
N PRO A 184 -5.69 -30.61 -23.21
CA PRO A 184 -6.95 -31.11 -22.67
C PRO A 184 -7.71 -30.04 -21.87
N ILE A 185 -9.04 -30.06 -21.97
CA ILE A 185 -9.91 -29.05 -21.36
C ILE A 185 -9.68 -28.87 -19.85
N LYS A 186 -9.34 -29.95 -19.14
CA LYS A 186 -9.00 -29.92 -17.71
C LYS A 186 -7.83 -28.99 -17.42
N HIS A 187 -6.78 -29.02 -18.24
CA HIS A 187 -5.61 -28.17 -18.07
C HIS A 187 -5.87 -26.73 -18.54
N LYS A 188 -6.66 -26.54 -19.61
CA LYS A 188 -7.13 -25.20 -20.00
C LYS A 188 -7.92 -24.53 -18.88
N LEU A 189 -8.82 -25.27 -18.24
CA LEU A 189 -9.61 -24.77 -17.11
C LEU A 189 -8.72 -24.45 -15.90
N LEU A 190 -7.70 -25.26 -15.64
CA LEU A 190 -6.72 -24.99 -14.60
C LEU A 190 -5.98 -23.67 -14.86
N LEU A 191 -5.46 -23.47 -16.08
CA LEU A 191 -4.77 -22.24 -16.48
C LEU A 191 -5.69 -21.01 -16.36
N TYR A 192 -6.93 -21.12 -16.82
CA TYR A 192 -7.92 -20.06 -16.64
C TYR A 192 -8.12 -19.73 -15.15
N LYS A 193 -8.37 -20.73 -14.30
CA LYS A 193 -8.63 -20.53 -12.86
C LYS A 193 -7.41 -20.00 -12.11
N ALA A 194 -6.21 -20.42 -12.48
CA ALA A 194 -4.98 -20.09 -11.78
C ALA A 194 -4.35 -18.76 -12.22
N ILE A 195 -4.56 -18.34 -13.47
CA ILE A 195 -3.83 -17.20 -14.05
C ILE A 195 -4.78 -16.10 -14.54
N ILE A 196 -5.74 -16.42 -15.42
CA ILE A 196 -6.60 -15.41 -16.05
C ILE A 196 -7.65 -14.89 -15.07
N ARG A 197 -8.35 -15.79 -14.37
CA ARG A 197 -9.42 -15.44 -13.44
C ARG A 197 -8.94 -14.54 -12.30
N PRO A 198 -7.79 -14.78 -11.63
CA PRO A 198 -7.33 -13.89 -10.56
C PRO A 198 -7.04 -12.47 -11.04
N VAL A 199 -6.50 -12.32 -12.26
CA VAL A 199 -6.25 -10.99 -12.86
C VAL A 199 -7.56 -10.26 -13.14
N LEU A 200 -8.54 -10.96 -13.73
CA LEU A 200 -9.85 -10.39 -14.05
C LEU A 200 -10.66 -10.03 -12.79
N MET A 201 -10.58 -10.87 -11.76
CA MET A 201 -11.36 -10.75 -10.52
C MET A 201 -10.66 -9.91 -9.45
N TYR A 202 -9.50 -9.33 -9.74
CA TYR A 202 -8.78 -8.54 -8.76
C TYR A 202 -9.62 -7.33 -8.34
N GLY A 203 -9.95 -7.24 -7.05
CA GLY A 203 -10.76 -6.16 -6.50
C GLY A 203 -12.28 -6.31 -6.64
N SER A 204 -12.77 -7.39 -7.26
CA SER A 204 -14.21 -7.57 -7.54
C SER A 204 -15.10 -7.75 -6.31
N GLN A 205 -14.53 -8.01 -5.14
CA GLN A 205 -15.28 -8.09 -3.88
C GLN A 205 -15.67 -6.71 -3.34
N VAL A 206 -15.03 -5.66 -3.83
CA VAL A 206 -15.20 -4.27 -3.37
C VAL A 206 -15.91 -3.41 -4.42
N CYS A 207 -15.73 -3.77 -5.71
CA CYS A 207 -16.35 -3.10 -6.85
C CYS A 207 -17.82 -3.44 -7.04
#